data_AF-A0A9W9ZG39-F1
#
_entry.id   AF-A0A9W9ZG39-F1
#
_cell.length_a   1.000
_cell.length_b   1.000
_cell.length_c   1.000
_cell.angle_alpha   90.00
_cell.angle_beta   90.00
_cell.angle_gamma   90.00
#
_symmetry.space_group_name_H-M   'P 1'
#
loop_
_entity.id
_entity.type
_entity.pdbx_description
1 polymer ?
#
loop_
_entity_poly.entity_id
_entity_poly.type
_entity_poly.pdbx_seq_one_letter_code
_entity_poly.pdbx_strand_id
1 'polypeptide(L)'
;MIDLLEWIHPYVPGHSKDDDANEKPTKVLSGGDYLTFERQKSPVIWDNLYSTASARDTGTLYAARNTIDARNVSVDHHDNYYAAAEFLDKVNDAYLIVSALDHFGMKTVEDQPKKNLYSGMQIDVNVKKEYVITTIRQFVEEHVVNQVPELSPGAPTSNDLRWRECAKRYIRPHALRNHEREKHGITPPSNSISDIRKGEDHIYNYTHQLVVLLKLRANHNNAIKLGDGGRELRLYKYFMLFFKISKCPKYAIAMLQSCKHK
;
A
#
# COMPACT_ATOMS: atom_id res chain seq x y z
N MET A 1 13.36 -23.55 2.11
CA MET A 1 12.53 -22.35 2.33
C MET A 1 13.24 -21.25 1.58
N ILE A 2 12.86 -21.02 0.32
CA ILE A 2 13.63 -20.08 -0.49
C ILE A 2 13.22 -18.69 -0.07
N ASP A 3 14.20 -17.96 0.43
CA ASP A 3 14.17 -16.53 0.64
C ASP A 3 13.76 -15.80 -0.64
N LEU A 4 12.45 -15.52 -0.75
CA LEU A 4 11.92 -14.49 -1.64
C LEU A 4 12.64 -13.14 -1.42
N LEU A 5 13.25 -12.95 -0.24
CA LEU A 5 14.09 -11.82 0.12
C LEU A 5 15.35 -11.70 -0.75
N GLU A 6 15.97 -12.82 -1.16
CA GLU A 6 17.17 -12.82 -2.02
C GLU A 6 16.88 -12.28 -3.42
N TRP A 7 15.65 -12.47 -3.92
CA TRP A 7 15.27 -12.08 -5.28
C TRP A 7 14.77 -10.65 -5.40
N ILE A 8 14.27 -10.07 -4.31
CA ILE A 8 13.85 -8.66 -4.23
C ILE A 8 15.06 -7.75 -3.86
N HIS A 9 16.12 -8.35 -3.31
CA HIS A 9 17.41 -7.73 -2.96
C HIS A 9 18.09 -6.88 -4.07
N PRO A 10 18.07 -7.27 -5.37
CA PRO A 10 18.79 -6.53 -6.42
C PRO A 10 18.11 -5.23 -6.85
N TYR A 11 16.82 -5.06 -6.53
CA TYR A 11 16.04 -3.88 -6.92
C TYR A 11 16.00 -2.81 -5.80
N VAL A 12 16.87 -2.95 -4.79
CA VAL A 12 17.03 -2.00 -3.67
C VAL A 12 18.19 -1.04 -3.97
N PRO A 13 17.95 0.26 -4.18
CA PRO A 13 19.03 1.24 -4.31
C PRO A 13 19.78 1.35 -2.97
N GLY A 14 21.09 1.05 -2.97
CA GLY A 14 21.99 1.27 -1.83
C GLY A 14 22.61 0.04 -1.18
N HIS A 15 22.42 -1.18 -1.71
CA HIS A 15 23.20 -2.34 -1.26
C HIS A 15 24.47 -2.49 -2.13
N SER A 16 25.62 -2.03 -1.62
CA SER A 16 26.91 -2.58 -2.05
C SER A 16 27.02 -4.01 -1.54
N LYS A 17 27.67 -4.89 -2.32
CA LYS A 17 27.88 -6.31 -1.99
C LYS A 17 28.85 -6.54 -0.81
N ASP A 18 29.23 -5.48 -0.09
CA ASP A 18 30.33 -5.46 0.87
C ASP A 18 29.89 -5.23 2.32
N ASP A 19 28.59 -5.19 2.63
CA ASP A 19 28.14 -5.04 4.01
C ASP A 19 28.02 -6.42 4.70
N ASP A 20 28.94 -6.66 5.64
CA ASP A 20 29.17 -7.87 6.42
C ASP A 20 27.88 -8.60 6.87
N ALA A 21 27.69 -9.83 6.37
CA ALA A 21 26.59 -10.73 6.67
C ALA A 21 26.56 -11.27 8.13
N ASN A 22 27.32 -10.68 9.06
CA ASN A 22 27.47 -11.12 10.45
C ASN A 22 26.80 -10.21 11.49
N GLU A 23 26.15 -9.11 11.08
CA GLU A 23 25.48 -8.23 12.01
C GLU A 23 24.09 -8.77 12.37
N LYS A 24 23.93 -9.21 13.63
CA LYS A 24 22.61 -9.59 14.17
C LYS A 24 21.66 -8.40 14.04
N PRO A 25 20.40 -8.60 13.59
CA PRO A 25 19.42 -7.53 13.51
C PRO A 25 19.23 -6.92 14.90
N THR A 26 19.65 -5.67 15.04
CA THR A 26 19.54 -4.91 16.29
C THR A 26 18.07 -4.63 16.54
N LYS A 27 17.58 -4.92 17.75
CA LYS A 27 16.20 -4.65 18.14
C LYS A 27 16.05 -3.13 18.35
N VAL A 28 15.52 -2.43 17.35
CA VAL A 28 15.48 -0.95 17.32
C VAL A 28 14.33 -0.36 18.15
N LEU A 29 13.28 -1.14 18.48
CA LEU A 29 12.07 -0.61 19.13
C LEU A 29 11.63 -1.46 20.34
N SER A 30 11.11 -0.78 21.37
CA SER A 30 10.57 -1.41 22.57
C SER A 30 9.08 -1.77 22.41
N GLY A 31 8.57 -2.70 23.22
CA GLY A 31 7.17 -3.16 23.18
C GLY A 31 6.11 -2.03 23.18
N GLY A 32 6.38 -0.93 23.87
CA GLY A 32 5.48 0.24 23.94
C GLY A 32 5.49 1.11 22.67
N ASP A 33 6.61 1.14 21.95
CA ASP A 33 6.71 1.88 20.69
C ASP A 33 5.87 1.19 19.61
N TYR A 34 5.81 -0.15 19.61
CA TYR A 34 5.01 -0.92 18.66
C TYR A 34 3.51 -0.63 18.75
N LEU A 35 2.95 -0.52 19.96
CA LEU A 35 1.54 -0.14 20.16
C LEU A 35 1.25 1.28 19.66
N THR A 36 2.21 2.18 19.82
CA THR A 36 2.11 3.55 19.33
C THR A 36 2.13 3.55 17.80
N PHE A 37 3.01 2.79 17.15
CA PHE A 37 3.08 2.66 15.68
C PHE A 37 1.87 1.95 15.07
N GLU A 38 1.36 0.90 15.70
CA GLU A 38 0.15 0.20 15.28
C GLU A 38 -1.08 1.12 15.29
N ARG A 39 -1.17 2.03 16.27
CA ARG A 39 -2.21 3.08 16.34
C ARG A 39 -2.04 4.19 15.30
N GLN A 40 -0.89 4.30 14.64
CA GLN A 40 -0.62 5.34 13.62
C GLN A 40 -1.04 4.93 12.20
N LYS A 41 -1.23 3.63 11.91
CA LYS A 41 -1.51 3.11 10.56
C LYS A 41 -3.00 3.05 10.23
N SER A 42 -3.79 2.60 11.21
CA SER A 42 -5.25 2.55 11.10
C SER A 42 -5.90 3.89 10.73
N PRO A 43 -5.44 5.07 11.21
CA PRO A 43 -5.96 6.37 10.79
C PRO A 43 -5.99 6.58 9.28
N VAL A 44 -4.96 6.16 8.54
CA VAL A 44 -4.91 6.34 7.08
C VAL A 44 -6.04 5.59 6.37
N ILE A 45 -6.23 4.32 6.75
CA ILE A 45 -7.28 3.49 6.14
C ILE A 45 -8.66 4.02 6.57
N TRP A 46 -8.80 4.38 7.84
CA TRP A 46 -10.07 4.86 8.38
C TRP A 46 -10.49 6.20 7.78
N ASP A 47 -9.60 7.20 7.80
CA ASP A 47 -9.90 8.57 7.38
C ASP A 47 -10.26 8.65 5.88
N ASN A 48 -9.73 7.74 5.05
CA ASN A 48 -9.96 7.76 3.61
C ASN A 48 -11.03 6.76 3.14
N LEU A 49 -11.20 5.62 3.83
CA LEU A 49 -12.00 4.49 3.33
C LEU A 49 -13.13 4.07 4.28
N TYR A 50 -13.21 4.60 5.49
CA TYR A 50 -14.27 4.26 6.43
C TYR A 50 -15.23 5.45 6.63
N SER A 51 -16.47 5.31 6.16
CA SER A 51 -17.51 6.34 6.32
C SER A 51 -18.86 5.73 6.64
N THR A 52 -19.54 6.25 7.66
CA THR A 52 -20.90 5.81 8.03
C THR A 52 -21.92 6.08 6.93
N ALA A 53 -21.64 7.08 6.07
CA ALA A 53 -22.48 7.40 4.92
C ALA A 53 -22.50 6.28 3.87
N SER A 54 -21.48 5.42 3.84
CA SER A 54 -21.35 4.34 2.85
C SER A 54 -22.04 3.04 3.25
N ALA A 55 -22.97 3.08 4.20
CA ALA A 55 -23.68 1.90 4.71
C ALA A 55 -24.44 1.09 3.67
N ARG A 56 -24.85 1.74 2.59
CA ARG A 56 -25.57 1.12 1.46
C ARG A 56 -24.66 0.84 0.26
N ASP A 57 -23.40 1.26 0.33
CA ASP A 57 -22.45 1.14 -0.77
C ASP A 57 -21.72 -0.20 -0.64
N THR A 58 -22.18 -1.19 -1.40
CA THR A 58 -21.59 -2.54 -1.43
C THR A 58 -20.10 -2.47 -1.75
N GLY A 59 -19.31 -3.23 -1.00
CA GLY A 59 -17.85 -3.27 -1.15
C GLY A 59 -17.09 -2.25 -0.30
N THR A 60 -17.77 -1.33 0.39
CA THR A 60 -17.11 -0.41 1.33
C THR A 60 -16.85 -1.06 2.70
N LEU A 61 -15.90 -0.49 3.47
CA LEU A 61 -15.58 -0.99 4.80
C LEU A 61 -16.77 -0.88 5.75
N TYR A 62 -17.55 0.20 5.69
CA TYR A 62 -18.71 0.35 6.56
C TYR A 62 -19.82 -0.64 6.21
N ALA A 63 -20.06 -0.89 4.93
CA ALA A 63 -20.97 -1.93 4.49
C ALA A 63 -20.50 -3.32 4.96
N ALA A 64 -19.22 -3.65 4.79
CA ALA A 64 -18.63 -4.92 5.23
C ALA A 64 -18.77 -5.12 6.75
N ARG A 65 -18.52 -4.08 7.56
CA ARG A 65 -18.74 -4.10 9.02
C ARG A 65 -20.17 -4.49 9.36
N ASN A 66 -21.15 -3.89 8.69
CA ASN A 66 -22.56 -4.16 8.94
C ASN A 66 -22.94 -5.60 8.53
N THR A 67 -22.40 -6.08 7.41
CA THR A 67 -22.64 -7.45 6.92
C THR A 67 -22.17 -8.52 7.89
N ILE A 68 -21.00 -8.34 8.52
CA ILE A 68 -20.44 -9.31 9.48
C ILE A 68 -20.86 -9.03 10.94
N ASP A 69 -21.79 -8.10 11.15
CA ASP A 69 -22.28 -7.63 12.45
C ASP A 69 -21.16 -7.27 13.45
N ALA A 70 -20.11 -6.58 12.98
CA ALA A 70 -18.98 -6.15 13.81
C ALA A 70 -19.32 -4.89 14.64
N ARG A 71 -20.26 -5.02 15.59
CA ARG A 71 -20.81 -3.92 16.40
C ARG A 71 -19.78 -3.22 17.29
N ASN A 72 -18.75 -3.93 17.70
CA ASN A 72 -17.66 -3.42 18.54
C ASN A 72 -16.70 -2.47 17.80
N VAL A 73 -16.76 -2.44 16.45
CA VAL A 73 -16.01 -1.50 15.62
C VAL A 73 -16.70 -0.14 15.68
N SER A 74 -16.02 0.85 16.24
CA SER A 74 -16.49 2.23 16.39
C SER A 74 -16.21 3.08 15.15
N VAL A 75 -16.86 4.25 15.08
CA VAL A 75 -16.57 5.25 14.04
C VAL A 75 -15.19 5.85 14.24
N ASP A 76 -14.84 6.19 15.47
CA ASP A 76 -13.45 6.50 15.83
C ASP A 76 -12.69 5.19 16.11
N HIS A 77 -11.74 4.84 15.25
CA HIS A 77 -10.92 3.65 15.40
C HIS A 77 -10.01 3.67 16.65
N HIS A 78 -9.83 4.81 17.30
CA HIS A 78 -9.09 4.90 18.56
C HIS A 78 -9.89 4.38 19.76
N ASP A 79 -11.23 4.48 19.73
CA ASP A 79 -12.10 4.04 20.84
C ASP A 79 -11.99 2.53 21.08
N ASN A 80 -11.94 1.74 20.00
CA ASN A 80 -11.75 0.30 20.06
C ASN A 80 -10.75 -0.18 19.01
N TYR A 81 -9.48 0.15 19.24
CA TYR A 81 -8.38 -0.16 18.34
C TYR A 81 -8.31 -1.64 17.95
N TYR A 82 -8.43 -2.55 18.93
CA TYR A 82 -8.30 -3.99 18.67
C TYR A 82 -9.44 -4.50 17.78
N ALA A 83 -10.68 -4.07 18.03
CA ALA A 83 -11.80 -4.43 17.16
C ALA A 83 -11.61 -3.90 15.74
N ALA A 84 -11.15 -2.64 15.58
CA ALA A 84 -10.88 -2.07 14.27
C ALA A 84 -9.73 -2.80 13.55
N ALA A 85 -8.66 -3.15 14.26
CA ALA A 85 -7.53 -3.90 13.71
C ALA A 85 -7.93 -5.30 13.25
N GLU A 86 -8.67 -6.04 14.09
CA GLU A 86 -9.18 -7.38 13.77
C GLU A 86 -10.16 -7.33 12.59
N PHE A 87 -10.99 -6.30 12.52
CA PHE A 87 -11.90 -6.08 11.40
C PHE A 87 -11.14 -5.90 10.07
N LEU A 88 -10.10 -5.07 10.06
CA LEU A 88 -9.27 -4.87 8.87
C LEU A 88 -8.56 -6.16 8.45
N ASP A 89 -8.10 -6.98 9.40
CA ASP A 89 -7.49 -8.28 9.11
C ASP A 89 -8.51 -9.25 8.48
N LYS A 90 -9.74 -9.32 9.01
CA LYS A 90 -10.82 -10.14 8.43
C LYS A 90 -11.17 -9.72 7.00
N VAL A 91 -11.30 -8.42 6.76
CA VAL A 91 -11.56 -7.87 5.41
C VAL A 91 -10.41 -8.20 4.47
N ASN A 92 -9.17 -8.03 4.92
CA ASN A 92 -7.96 -8.36 4.16
C ASN A 92 -7.91 -9.82 3.72
N ASP A 93 -8.29 -10.74 4.61
CA ASP A 93 -8.29 -12.17 4.35
C ASP A 93 -9.45 -12.57 3.42
N ALA A 94 -10.64 -11.98 3.60
CA ALA A 94 -11.77 -12.19 2.71
C ALA A 94 -11.42 -11.82 1.26
N TYR A 95 -10.81 -10.65 1.03
CA TYR A 95 -10.38 -10.26 -0.32
C TYR A 95 -9.30 -11.20 -0.88
N LEU A 96 -8.35 -11.66 -0.08
CA LEU A 96 -7.35 -12.65 -0.55
C LEU A 96 -8.00 -13.95 -0.98
N ILE A 97 -8.94 -14.45 -0.19
CA ILE A 97 -9.64 -15.70 -0.48
C ILE A 97 -10.41 -15.54 -1.78
N VAL A 98 -11.20 -14.46 -1.94
CA VAL A 98 -11.96 -14.21 -3.16
C VAL A 98 -11.05 -14.06 -4.38
N SER A 99 -9.96 -13.31 -4.27
CA SER A 99 -8.97 -13.19 -5.34
C SER A 99 -8.34 -14.54 -5.67
N ALA A 100 -8.04 -15.38 -4.66
CA ALA A 100 -7.44 -16.69 -4.89
C ALA A 100 -8.42 -17.63 -5.59
N LEU A 101 -9.70 -17.59 -5.21
CA LEU A 101 -10.75 -18.36 -5.88
C LEU A 101 -10.80 -18.01 -7.37
N ASP A 102 -10.82 -16.71 -7.70
CA ASP A 102 -10.83 -16.28 -9.10
C ASP A 102 -9.55 -16.69 -9.86
N HIS A 103 -8.38 -16.44 -9.25
CA HIS A 103 -7.08 -16.77 -9.82
C HIS A 103 -6.94 -18.28 -10.13
N PHE A 104 -7.47 -19.15 -9.26
CA PHE A 104 -7.44 -20.60 -9.47
C PHE A 104 -8.69 -21.15 -10.19
N GLY A 105 -9.64 -20.30 -10.59
CA GLY A 105 -10.86 -20.70 -11.30
C GLY A 105 -11.84 -21.52 -10.46
N MET A 106 -11.89 -21.25 -9.16
CA MET A 106 -12.75 -21.86 -8.15
C MET A 106 -13.96 -20.93 -7.87
N LYS A 107 -15.14 -21.50 -7.61
CA LYS A 107 -16.32 -20.72 -7.18
C LYS A 107 -16.42 -20.63 -5.66
N THR A 108 -15.99 -21.69 -4.98
CA THR A 108 -16.05 -21.87 -3.53
C THR A 108 -14.73 -22.43 -3.02
N VAL A 109 -14.48 -22.32 -1.71
CA VAL A 109 -13.22 -22.80 -1.10
C VAL A 109 -13.13 -24.33 -1.10
N GLU A 110 -14.25 -25.00 -1.31
CA GLU A 110 -14.39 -26.45 -1.41
C GLU A 110 -14.10 -26.98 -2.82
N ASP A 111 -14.02 -26.11 -3.84
CA ASP A 111 -13.77 -26.52 -5.22
C ASP A 111 -12.32 -26.97 -5.44
N GLN A 112 -12.09 -27.76 -6.50
CA GLN A 112 -10.74 -28.01 -7.00
C GLN A 112 -10.31 -26.89 -7.95
N PRO A 113 -9.02 -26.51 -7.95
CA PRO A 113 -8.51 -25.50 -8.86
C PRO A 113 -8.64 -25.96 -10.32
N LYS A 114 -8.93 -25.02 -11.22
CA LYS A 114 -9.09 -25.25 -12.67
C LYS A 114 -8.10 -24.45 -13.51
N LYS A 115 -7.55 -23.36 -12.95
CA LYS A 115 -6.55 -22.49 -13.57
C LYS A 115 -5.25 -22.54 -12.77
N ASN A 116 -4.15 -22.12 -13.39
CA ASN A 116 -2.83 -21.98 -12.74
C ASN A 116 -2.37 -23.25 -12.01
N LEU A 117 -2.64 -24.41 -12.61
CA LEU A 117 -2.31 -25.72 -12.05
C LEU A 117 -0.82 -26.00 -12.11
N TYR A 118 -0.31 -26.69 -11.09
CA TYR A 118 1.05 -27.23 -11.12
C TYR A 118 1.13 -28.40 -12.10
N SER A 119 2.02 -28.29 -13.09
CA SER A 119 2.25 -29.32 -14.12
C SER A 119 3.55 -30.11 -13.94
N GLY A 120 4.38 -29.77 -12.93
CA GLY A 120 5.67 -30.40 -12.70
C GLY A 120 5.58 -31.75 -11.98
N MET A 121 6.69 -32.50 -11.96
CA MET A 121 6.79 -33.73 -11.17
C MET A 121 6.77 -33.41 -9.66
N GLN A 122 6.19 -34.29 -8.85
CA GLN A 122 6.05 -34.06 -7.40
C GLN A 122 7.37 -34.10 -6.62
N ILE A 123 8.48 -34.54 -7.22
CA ILE A 123 9.75 -34.79 -6.49
C ILE A 123 10.71 -33.58 -6.63
N ASP A 124 10.58 -32.77 -7.66
CA ASP A 124 11.51 -31.66 -7.92
C ASP A 124 11.17 -30.41 -7.08
N VAL A 125 12.02 -30.13 -6.10
CA VAL A 125 11.89 -28.97 -5.20
C VAL A 125 12.05 -27.64 -5.94
N ASN A 126 12.92 -27.58 -6.96
CA ASN A 126 13.20 -26.35 -7.69
C ASN A 126 12.03 -25.98 -8.60
N VAL A 127 11.44 -26.97 -9.28
CA VAL A 127 10.26 -26.75 -10.14
C VAL A 127 9.04 -26.32 -9.32
N LYS A 128 8.85 -26.89 -8.12
CA LYS A 128 7.80 -26.43 -7.19
C LYS A 128 8.01 -24.99 -6.75
N LYS A 129 9.24 -24.65 -6.38
CA LYS A 129 9.59 -23.29 -5.96
C LYS A 129 9.31 -22.30 -7.09
N GLU A 130 9.75 -22.60 -8.31
CA GLU A 130 9.55 -21.73 -9.46
C GLU A 130 8.07 -21.54 -9.76
N TYR A 131 7.28 -22.62 -9.71
CA TYR A 131 5.82 -22.55 -9.80
C TYR A 131 5.23 -21.61 -8.75
N VAL A 132 5.52 -21.84 -7.47
CA VAL A 132 4.98 -21.01 -6.37
C VAL A 132 5.33 -19.54 -6.56
N ILE A 133 6.59 -19.22 -6.89
CA ILE A 133 7.02 -17.83 -7.10
C ILE A 133 6.29 -17.21 -8.29
N THR A 134 6.20 -17.94 -9.41
CA THR A 134 5.57 -17.44 -10.64
C THR A 134 4.08 -17.22 -10.45
N THR A 135 3.37 -18.18 -9.84
CA THR A 135 1.94 -18.09 -9.55
C THR A 135 1.64 -16.96 -8.57
N ILE A 136 2.42 -16.82 -7.48
CA ILE A 136 2.24 -15.71 -6.54
C ILE A 136 2.50 -14.36 -7.22
N ARG A 137 3.52 -14.26 -8.08
CA ARG A 137 3.79 -13.03 -8.82
C ARG A 137 2.60 -12.65 -9.70
N GLN A 138 2.09 -13.59 -10.50
CA GLN A 138 0.91 -13.37 -11.34
C GLN A 138 -0.30 -12.96 -10.52
N PHE A 139 -0.56 -13.66 -9.41
CA PHE A 139 -1.64 -13.33 -8.48
C PHE A 139 -1.54 -11.89 -7.95
N VAL A 140 -0.34 -11.48 -7.52
CA VAL A 140 -0.10 -10.12 -6.98
C VAL A 140 -0.29 -9.08 -8.08
N GLU A 141 0.28 -9.29 -9.26
CA GLU A 141 0.16 -8.39 -10.41
C GLU A 141 -1.29 -8.23 -10.86
N GLU A 142 -2.08 -9.30 -10.88
CA GLU A 142 -3.46 -9.30 -11.34
C GLU A 142 -4.44 -8.74 -10.32
N HIS A 143 -4.30 -9.09 -9.03
CA HIS A 143 -5.33 -8.82 -8.02
C HIS A 143 -4.94 -7.82 -6.94
N VAL A 144 -3.65 -7.49 -6.78
CA VAL A 144 -3.18 -6.60 -5.70
C VAL A 144 -2.63 -5.30 -6.24
N VAL A 145 -1.71 -5.35 -7.21
CA VAL A 145 -1.00 -4.18 -7.75
C VAL A 145 -1.31 -3.93 -9.23
N ASN A 146 -2.48 -4.35 -9.69
CA ASN A 146 -2.89 -4.19 -11.08
C ASN A 146 -2.76 -2.72 -11.53
N GLN A 147 -2.07 -2.49 -12.63
CA GLN A 147 -1.86 -1.17 -13.24
C GLN A 147 -1.16 -0.15 -12.32
N VAL A 148 -0.10 -0.53 -11.60
CA VAL A 148 0.77 0.49 -10.95
C VAL A 148 1.27 1.44 -12.03
N PRO A 149 1.00 2.75 -11.93
CA PRO A 149 1.55 3.71 -12.87
C PRO A 149 3.08 3.61 -12.83
N GLU A 150 3.71 3.40 -13.98
CA GLU A 150 5.16 3.52 -14.06
C GLU A 150 5.54 4.94 -13.64
N LEU A 151 6.17 5.05 -12.47
CA LEU A 151 6.73 6.31 -12.02
C LEU A 151 7.81 6.68 -13.03
N SER A 152 7.72 7.88 -13.60
CA SER A 152 8.77 8.31 -14.52
C SER A 152 10.11 8.27 -13.78
N PRO A 153 11.15 7.64 -14.36
CA PRO A 153 12.44 7.48 -13.70
C PRO A 153 13.14 8.84 -13.47
N GLY A 154 12.66 9.88 -14.13
CA GLY A 154 12.98 11.25 -13.75
C GLY A 154 12.24 11.61 -12.47
N ALA A 155 12.96 11.58 -11.33
CA ALA A 155 12.55 12.40 -10.18
C ALA A 155 12.17 13.79 -10.71
N PRO A 156 11.06 14.40 -10.26
CA PRO A 156 10.72 15.76 -10.65
C PRO A 156 11.96 16.60 -10.48
N THR A 157 12.56 16.99 -11.60
CA THR A 157 13.89 17.58 -11.60
C THR A 157 13.68 18.98 -11.07
N SER A 158 13.98 19.12 -9.78
CA SER A 158 13.95 20.35 -9.01
C SER A 158 12.60 20.71 -8.37
N ASN A 159 12.65 21.02 -7.08
CA ASN A 159 11.70 21.95 -6.43
C ASN A 159 11.83 23.38 -6.99
N ASP A 160 12.65 23.61 -8.03
CA ASP A 160 12.60 24.83 -8.83
C ASP A 160 11.25 24.96 -9.46
N LEU A 161 10.47 25.84 -8.87
CA LEU A 161 9.31 26.40 -9.51
C LEU A 161 9.82 27.36 -10.58
N ARG A 162 10.29 26.83 -11.71
CA ARG A 162 10.79 27.61 -12.84
C ARG A 162 10.06 27.21 -14.10
N TRP A 163 9.66 28.20 -14.88
CA TRP A 163 9.15 27.93 -16.22
C TRP A 163 10.31 27.63 -17.17
N ARG A 164 10.18 26.58 -18.00
CA ARG A 164 11.25 26.10 -18.89
C ARG A 164 11.69 27.16 -19.92
N GLU A 165 10.77 28.03 -20.36
CA GLU A 165 11.04 28.99 -21.44
C GLU A 165 11.36 30.40 -20.94
N CYS A 166 10.89 30.77 -19.74
CA CYS A 166 11.13 32.11 -19.17
C CYS A 166 12.26 32.15 -18.14
N ALA A 167 12.78 31.00 -17.71
CA ALA A 167 13.82 30.82 -16.69
C ALA A 167 13.58 31.54 -15.33
N LYS A 168 12.42 32.17 -15.13
CA LYS A 168 12.03 32.84 -13.89
C LYS A 168 11.77 31.79 -12.81
N ARG A 169 12.41 31.98 -11.66
CA ARG A 169 12.24 31.15 -10.46
C ARG A 169 11.18 31.75 -9.55
N TYR A 170 10.35 30.90 -8.99
CA TYR A 170 9.28 31.25 -8.07
C TYR A 170 9.49 30.53 -6.73
N ILE A 171 8.99 31.13 -5.65
CA ILE A 171 9.08 30.54 -4.30
C ILE A 171 7.85 29.67 -4.00
N ARG A 172 6.71 29.96 -4.65
CA ARG A 172 5.41 29.32 -4.36
C ARG A 172 4.80 28.71 -5.63
N PRO A 173 4.25 27.47 -5.59
CA PRO A 173 3.65 26.83 -6.77
C PRO A 173 2.48 27.62 -7.36
N HIS A 174 1.72 28.33 -6.52
CA HIS A 174 0.66 29.22 -6.98
C HIS A 174 1.18 30.40 -7.81
N ALA A 175 2.32 30.99 -7.44
CA ALA A 175 2.90 32.11 -8.17
C ALA A 175 3.39 31.69 -9.57
N LEU A 176 3.98 30.49 -9.68
CA LEU A 176 4.32 29.89 -10.97
C LEU A 176 3.07 29.67 -11.83
N ARG A 177 2.01 29.07 -11.26
CA ARG A 177 0.74 28.84 -11.97
C ARG A 177 0.04 30.13 -12.43
N ASN A 178 0.16 31.22 -11.67
CA ASN A 178 -0.36 32.53 -12.10
C ASN A 178 0.46 33.11 -13.24
N HIS A 179 1.79 33.00 -13.17
CA HIS A 179 2.66 33.41 -14.26
C HIS A 179 2.38 32.65 -15.57
N GLU A 180 2.23 31.33 -15.49
CA GLU A 180 1.84 30.47 -16.61
C GLU A 180 0.53 30.95 -17.26
N ARG A 181 -0.45 31.34 -16.44
CA ARG A 181 -1.74 31.84 -16.90
C ARG A 181 -1.67 33.24 -17.52
N GLU A 182 -1.00 34.18 -16.86
CA GLU A 182 -0.99 35.59 -17.24
C GLU A 182 -0.02 35.91 -18.38
N LYS A 183 1.12 35.21 -18.44
CA LYS A 183 2.17 35.46 -19.43
C LYS A 183 2.18 34.47 -20.59
N HIS A 184 1.71 33.24 -20.36
CA HIS A 184 1.75 32.19 -21.37
C HIS A 184 0.35 31.72 -21.79
N GLY A 185 -0.72 32.27 -21.21
CA GLY A 185 -2.10 31.87 -21.53
C GLY A 185 -2.39 30.40 -21.22
N ILE A 186 -1.53 29.74 -20.43
CA ILE A 186 -1.71 28.35 -20.05
C ILE A 186 -2.78 28.32 -18.98
N THR A 187 -4.01 28.05 -19.40
CA THR A 187 -5.03 27.58 -18.49
C THR A 187 -4.62 26.21 -17.96
N PRO A 188 -4.77 25.93 -16.65
CA PRO A 188 -4.69 24.56 -16.19
C PRO A 188 -5.61 23.71 -17.08
N PRO A 189 -5.23 22.46 -17.43
CA PRO A 189 -6.12 21.60 -18.20
C PRO A 189 -7.48 21.71 -17.54
N SER A 190 -8.50 22.12 -18.32
CA SER A 190 -9.86 22.16 -17.79
C SER A 190 -10.04 20.81 -17.15
N ASN A 191 -10.42 20.78 -15.87
CA ASN A 191 -10.78 19.52 -15.22
C ASN A 191 -12.05 18.99 -15.92
N SER A 192 -11.93 18.48 -17.14
CA SER A 192 -12.78 17.45 -17.72
C SER A 192 -12.46 16.11 -17.03
N ILE A 193 -12.12 16.15 -15.74
CA ILE A 193 -12.29 15.05 -14.81
C ILE A 193 -13.74 14.52 -14.95
N SER A 194 -14.70 15.38 -15.28
CA SER A 194 -16.09 14.99 -15.56
C SER A 194 -16.26 14.04 -16.75
N ASP A 195 -15.38 14.07 -17.75
CA ASP A 195 -15.45 13.18 -18.91
C ASP A 195 -14.56 11.93 -18.74
N ILE A 196 -13.47 12.00 -17.97
CA ILE A 196 -12.67 10.82 -17.57
C ILE A 196 -13.47 9.90 -16.63
N ARG A 197 -14.27 10.48 -15.72
CA ARG A 197 -15.08 9.72 -14.73
C ARG A 197 -16.29 8.99 -15.31
N LYS A 198 -16.71 9.31 -16.55
CA LYS A 198 -17.83 8.62 -17.20
C LYS A 198 -17.37 7.24 -17.66
N GLY A 199 -17.56 6.24 -16.79
CA GLY A 199 -17.18 4.85 -17.04
C GLY A 199 -16.12 4.30 -16.08
N GLU A 200 -15.68 5.08 -15.08
CA GLU A 200 -14.82 4.55 -14.03
C GLU A 200 -15.58 3.56 -13.14
N ASP A 201 -15.00 2.38 -12.93
CA ASP A 201 -15.50 1.44 -11.93
C ASP A 201 -15.07 1.90 -10.53
N HIS A 202 -15.97 2.63 -9.87
CA HIS A 202 -15.74 3.15 -8.52
C HIS A 202 -15.58 2.04 -7.48
N ILE A 203 -16.23 0.89 -7.67
CA ILE A 203 -16.12 -0.25 -6.75
C ILE A 203 -14.75 -0.87 -6.88
N TYR A 204 -14.29 -1.10 -8.12
CA TYR A 204 -12.94 -1.58 -8.41
C TYR A 204 -11.89 -0.61 -7.86
N ASN A 205 -11.99 0.69 -8.14
CA ASN A 205 -11.03 1.68 -7.69
C ASN A 205 -10.92 1.76 -6.16
N TYR A 206 -12.07 1.76 -5.47
CA TYR A 206 -12.11 1.72 -4.01
C TYR A 206 -11.48 0.42 -3.48
N THR A 207 -11.88 -0.72 -4.04
CA THR A 207 -11.42 -2.05 -3.59
C THR A 207 -9.92 -2.19 -3.79
N HIS A 208 -9.41 -1.77 -4.94
CA HIS A 208 -7.99 -1.77 -5.26
C HIS A 208 -7.19 -0.94 -4.24
N GLN A 209 -7.62 0.29 -3.96
CA GLN A 209 -6.97 1.15 -2.95
C GLN A 209 -6.99 0.52 -1.56
N LEU A 210 -8.14 -0.07 -1.17
CA LEU A 210 -8.29 -0.76 0.10
C LEU A 210 -7.33 -1.94 0.22
N VAL A 211 -7.28 -2.81 -0.79
CA VAL A 211 -6.42 -4.00 -0.79
C VAL A 211 -4.94 -3.60 -0.72
N VAL A 212 -4.49 -2.61 -1.50
CA VAL A 212 -3.10 -2.12 -1.45
C VAL A 212 -2.72 -1.66 -0.04
N LEU A 213 -3.57 -0.86 0.61
CA LEU A 213 -3.31 -0.36 1.96
C LEU A 213 -3.34 -1.48 3.01
N LEU A 214 -4.27 -2.43 2.89
CA LEU A 214 -4.34 -3.60 3.76
C LEU A 214 -3.10 -4.48 3.61
N LYS A 215 -2.58 -4.70 2.40
CA LYS A 215 -1.33 -5.46 2.19
C LYS A 215 -0.12 -4.72 2.73
N LEU A 216 -0.06 -3.40 2.57
CA LEU A 216 1.01 -2.60 3.16
C LEU A 216 1.00 -2.73 4.69
N ARG A 217 -0.18 -2.65 5.32
CA ARG A 217 -0.37 -2.88 6.76
C ARG A 217 0.04 -4.30 7.16
N ALA A 218 -0.41 -5.32 6.45
CA ALA A 218 -0.10 -6.72 6.75
C ALA A 218 1.41 -7.02 6.63
N ASN A 219 2.06 -6.54 5.58
CA ASN A 219 3.51 -6.70 5.38
C ASN A 219 4.30 -6.04 6.52
N HIS A 220 3.84 -4.87 6.96
CA HIS A 220 4.47 -4.16 8.05
C HIS A 220 4.27 -4.85 9.41
N ASN A 221 3.05 -5.33 9.71
CA ASN A 221 2.80 -6.11 10.93
C ASN A 221 3.62 -7.41 10.93
N ASN A 222 3.80 -8.03 9.77
CA ASN A 222 4.68 -9.19 9.63
C ASN A 222 6.17 -8.83 9.85
N ALA A 223 6.64 -7.67 9.36
CA ALA A 223 7.99 -7.17 9.63
C ALA A 223 8.27 -7.02 11.12
N ILE A 224 7.32 -6.44 11.85
CA ILE A 224 7.37 -6.32 13.31
C ILE A 224 7.48 -7.70 13.97
N LYS A 225 6.56 -8.62 13.62
CA LYS A 225 6.52 -9.97 14.20
C LYS A 225 7.81 -10.75 13.97
N LEU A 226 8.47 -10.56 12.82
CA LEU A 226 9.74 -11.21 12.49
C LEU A 226 10.98 -10.45 12.99
N GLY A 227 10.82 -9.26 13.58
CA GLY A 227 11.95 -8.43 14.00
C GLY A 227 12.79 -7.89 12.84
N ASP A 228 12.20 -7.77 11.65
CA ASP A 228 12.86 -7.32 10.42
C ASP A 228 12.80 -5.79 10.30
N GLY A 229 13.66 -5.12 11.08
CA GLY A 229 13.74 -3.65 11.10
C GLY A 229 14.16 -3.04 9.77
N GLY A 230 14.87 -3.79 8.92
CA GLY A 230 15.25 -3.36 7.57
C GLY A 230 14.02 -3.19 6.67
N ARG A 231 13.14 -4.20 6.63
CA ARG A 231 11.86 -4.12 5.91
C ARG A 231 10.92 -3.09 6.53
N GLU A 232 10.90 -2.99 7.85
CA GLU A 232 10.09 -2.01 8.57
C GLU A 232 10.36 -0.57 8.09
N LEU A 233 11.64 -0.18 8.02
CA LEU A 233 12.05 1.16 7.56
C LEU A 233 11.73 1.41 6.09
N ARG A 234 11.84 0.39 5.23
CA ARG A 234 11.40 0.51 3.83
C ARG A 234 9.91 0.78 3.76
N LEU A 235 9.11 0.06 4.56
CA LEU A 235 7.66 0.22 4.62
C LEU A 235 7.26 1.61 5.15
N TYR A 236 8.02 2.19 6.08
CA TYR A 236 7.79 3.56 6.54
C TYR A 236 7.84 4.61 5.45
N LYS A 237 8.75 4.46 4.46
CA LYS A 237 8.81 5.38 3.30
C LYS A 237 7.50 5.38 2.52
N TYR A 238 6.86 4.22 2.38
CA TYR A 238 5.55 4.10 1.73
C TYR A 238 4.43 4.71 2.59
N PHE A 239 4.38 4.42 3.89
CA PHE A 239 3.38 5.02 4.80
C PHE A 239 3.44 6.54 4.85
N MET A 240 4.64 7.13 4.75
CA MET A 240 4.79 8.60 4.71
C MET A 240 4.03 9.25 3.55
N LEU A 241 3.94 8.60 2.39
CA LEU A 241 3.16 9.10 1.25
C LEU A 241 1.69 9.23 1.62
N PHE A 242 1.16 8.22 2.30
CA PHE A 242 -0.24 8.19 2.72
C PHE A 242 -0.53 9.14 3.88
N PHE A 243 0.41 9.35 4.82
CA PHE A 243 0.24 10.34 5.88
C PHE A 243 0.18 11.78 5.37
N LYS A 244 0.94 12.08 4.32
CA LYS A 244 0.88 13.38 3.65
C LYS A 244 -0.50 13.63 3.05
N ILE A 245 -1.08 12.62 2.39
CA ILE A 245 -2.41 12.69 1.78
C ILE A 245 -3.50 12.80 2.86
N SER A 246 -3.38 12.00 3.92
CA SER A 246 -4.36 11.92 5.02
C SER A 246 -4.29 13.09 6.00
N LYS A 247 -3.41 14.08 5.76
CA LYS A 247 -3.19 15.24 6.65
C LYS A 247 -2.86 14.85 8.09
N CYS A 248 -2.07 13.78 8.28
CA CYS A 248 -1.63 13.32 9.59
C CYS A 248 -0.13 13.61 9.84
N PRO A 249 0.30 14.88 9.93
CA PRO A 249 1.72 15.24 10.01
C PRO A 249 2.39 14.71 11.28
N LYS A 250 1.65 14.58 12.39
CA LYS A 250 2.15 14.01 13.65
C LYS A 250 2.69 12.58 13.47
N TYR A 251 2.02 11.76 12.65
CA TYR A 251 2.40 10.37 12.40
C TYR A 251 3.57 10.27 11.42
N ALA A 252 3.64 11.16 10.43
CA ALA A 252 4.80 11.29 9.55
C ALA A 252 6.07 11.70 10.33
N ILE A 253 5.94 12.63 11.29
CA ILE A 253 7.06 13.06 12.14
C ILE A 253 7.51 11.93 13.07
N ALA A 254 6.57 11.23 13.72
CA ALA A 254 6.90 10.10 14.57
C ALA A 254 7.66 8.99 13.82
N MET A 255 7.21 8.63 12.61
CA MET A 255 7.94 7.68 11.75
C MET A 255 9.32 8.18 11.36
N LEU A 256 9.46 9.47 11.01
CA LEU A 256 10.77 10.05 10.68
C LEU A 256 11.74 10.04 11.86
N GLN A 257 11.25 10.23 13.09
CA GLN A 257 12.07 10.14 14.29
C GLN A 257 12.61 8.72 14.50
N SER A 258 11.77 7.69 14.30
CA SER A 258 12.22 6.29 14.38
C SER A 258 13.24 5.91 13.31
N CYS A 259 13.22 6.56 12.15
CA CYS A 259 14.24 6.36 11.13
C CYS A 259 15.61 6.97 11.48
N LYS A 260 15.68 7.91 12.44
CA LYS A 260 16.91 8.65 12.80
C LYS A 260 17.76 7.97 13.89
N HIS A 261 17.26 6.94 14.57
CA HIS A 261 17.99 6.24 15.63
C HIS A 261 18.77 5.04 15.09
N LYS A 262 19.37 5.20 13.91
CA LYS A 262 20.31 4.28 13.30
C LYS A 262 21.67 4.94 13.20
#